data_AF-A0A4V5NB65-F1
#
_entry.id   AF-A0A4V5NB65-F1
#
_cell.length_a   1.000
_cell.length_b   1.000
_cell.length_c   1.000
_cell.angle_alpha   90.00
_cell.angle_beta   90.00
_cell.angle_gamma   90.00
#
_symmetry.space_group_name_H-M   'P 1'
#
loop_
_entity.id
_entity.type
_entity.pdbx_description
1 polymer ?
#
loop_
_entity_poly.entity_id
_entity_poly.type
_entity_poly.pdbx_seq_one_letter_code
_entity_poly.pdbx_strand_id
1 'polypeptide(L)'
;MIFKHFHIGLVANLLGVVSCQNTYGNTTATATATATGATYTNPILNAGGADPWVIRYQDRYYMTYTTNDNITLLRSRTLTDWNTAESKAILVPPPGMNYSTDLWAPELHSISGKWYVIFTADPHFDQPPPETDMYCQFGCPAVNHRMYVLESSGPDPWNSTYAVKAQLNTYDQFAIDGTYFQHSTGLYHIYSC
;
A
#
# COMPACT_ATOMS: atom_id res chain seq x y z
N MET A 1 5.73 -4.05 59.42
CA MET A 1 6.54 -5.28 59.58
C MET A 1 7.09 -5.63 58.22
N ILE A 2 8.37 -5.87 57.92
CA ILE A 2 9.64 -5.88 58.65
C ILE A 2 10.71 -5.59 57.57
N PHE A 3 11.67 -4.73 57.89
CA PHE A 3 12.91 -4.49 57.15
C PHE A 3 13.77 -5.74 57.04
N LYS A 4 14.52 -5.92 55.94
CA LYS A 4 15.89 -6.45 56.00
C LYS A 4 16.81 -5.79 54.96
N HIS A 5 17.74 -4.99 55.49
CA HIS A 5 19.06 -4.71 54.90
C HIS A 5 19.95 -5.95 55.04
N PHE A 6 21.03 -6.08 54.24
CA PHE A 6 22.41 -6.34 54.73
C PHE A 6 23.50 -6.20 53.63
N HIS A 7 24.55 -5.47 54.00
CA HIS A 7 25.98 -5.26 53.56
C HIS A 7 26.48 -5.68 52.17
N ILE A 8 27.11 -4.78 51.38
CA ILE A 8 28.49 -4.22 51.41
C ILE A 8 29.60 -5.29 51.31
N GLY A 9 30.25 -5.32 50.14
CA GLY A 9 31.57 -5.92 49.90
C GLY A 9 32.33 -5.06 48.89
N LEU A 10 33.30 -4.29 49.39
CA LEU A 10 34.23 -3.45 48.64
C LEU A 10 35.40 -4.34 48.17
N VAL A 11 35.71 -4.34 46.86
CA VAL A 11 37.03 -4.78 46.38
C VAL A 11 37.56 -3.74 45.40
N ALA A 12 38.54 -2.97 45.86
CA ALA A 12 39.35 -2.10 45.03
C ALA A 12 40.47 -2.93 44.39
N ASN A 13 40.70 -2.76 43.09
CA ASN A 13 42.00 -3.04 42.49
C ASN A 13 42.28 -2.01 41.38
N LEU A 14 43.53 -1.55 41.43
CA LEU A 14 44.13 -0.41 40.78
C LEU A 14 44.73 -0.80 39.42
N LEU A 15 44.80 0.17 38.50
CA LEU A 15 45.87 0.45 37.50
C LEU A 15 45.41 0.59 36.05
N GLY A 16 45.83 1.70 35.43
CA GLY A 16 45.97 1.84 33.98
C GLY A 16 45.41 3.12 33.39
N VAL A 17 45.95 4.30 33.75
CA VAL A 17 45.70 5.51 32.95
C VAL A 17 46.65 5.48 31.76
N VAL A 18 46.15 5.07 30.59
CA VAL A 18 46.83 5.27 29.31
C VAL A 18 46.24 6.54 28.69
N SER A 19 47.02 7.61 28.68
CA SER A 19 46.71 8.81 27.93
C SER A 19 47.12 8.62 26.46
N CYS A 20 46.14 8.50 25.57
CA CYS A 20 46.33 8.73 24.14
C CYS A 20 45.74 10.09 23.79
N GLN A 21 46.60 11.05 23.46
CA GLN A 21 46.20 12.31 22.84
C GLN A 21 45.75 12.02 21.41
N ASN A 22 44.47 12.25 21.09
CA ASN A 22 44.03 12.38 19.71
C ASN A 22 43.89 13.87 19.40
N THR A 23 44.83 14.38 18.60
CA THR A 23 44.68 15.60 17.81
C THR A 23 43.52 15.42 16.83
N TYR A 24 42.32 15.85 17.22
CA TYR A 24 41.23 16.06 16.28
C TYR A 24 41.39 17.46 15.67
N GLY A 25 41.95 17.50 14.47
CA GLY A 25 41.89 18.70 13.63
C GLY A 25 40.43 19.07 13.41
N ASN A 26 40.03 20.22 13.94
CA ASN A 26 38.70 20.78 13.73
C ASN A 26 38.65 21.44 12.35
N THR A 27 38.54 20.63 11.30
CA THR A 27 38.00 21.10 10.02
C THR A 27 36.49 20.91 10.03
N THR A 28 35.78 21.85 10.66
CA THR A 28 34.36 22.10 10.36
C THR A 28 34.27 22.60 8.92
N ALA A 29 34.28 21.67 7.98
CA ALA A 29 33.75 21.91 6.64
C ALA A 29 32.22 21.95 6.80
N THR A 30 31.67 23.15 6.96
CA THR A 30 30.24 23.40 6.83
C THR A 30 29.88 23.13 5.38
N ALA A 31 29.56 21.88 5.06
CA ALA A 31 28.94 21.52 3.80
C ALA A 31 27.53 22.11 3.81
N THR A 32 27.38 23.30 3.25
CA THR A 32 26.08 23.86 2.92
C THR A 32 25.47 22.96 1.85
N ALA A 33 24.73 21.94 2.27
CA ALA A 33 23.92 21.14 1.37
C ALA A 33 22.81 22.04 0.84
N THR A 34 23.03 22.65 -0.33
CA THR A 34 21.97 23.29 -1.08
C THR A 34 21.03 22.19 -1.55
N ALA A 35 20.02 21.88 -0.73
CA ALA A 35 18.90 21.07 -1.15
C ALA A 35 18.09 21.88 -2.18
N THR A 36 18.53 21.87 -3.44
CA THR A 36 17.61 22.11 -4.55
C THR A 36 16.68 20.90 -4.58
N GLY A 37 15.63 20.95 -3.77
CA GLY A 37 14.64 19.88 -3.71
C GLY A 37 14.13 19.59 -5.12
N ALA A 38 14.21 18.34 -5.55
CA ALA A 38 13.63 17.94 -6.83
C ALA A 38 12.13 18.26 -6.80
N THR A 39 11.67 19.08 -7.74
CA THR A 39 10.26 19.44 -7.91
C THR A 39 9.62 18.60 -9.01
N TYR A 40 8.29 18.49 -9.00
CA TYR A 40 7.50 17.84 -10.04
C TYR A 40 6.26 18.68 -10.38
N THR A 41 5.62 18.37 -11.49
CA THR A 41 4.41 19.07 -11.97
C THR A 41 3.23 18.11 -11.94
N ASN A 42 2.09 18.59 -11.42
CA ASN A 42 0.81 17.88 -11.51
C ASN A 42 0.00 18.36 -12.74
N PRO A 43 -0.87 17.50 -13.31
CA PRO A 43 -1.04 16.09 -12.96
C PRO A 43 0.13 15.22 -13.47
N ILE A 44 0.43 14.12 -12.76
CA ILE A 44 1.49 13.16 -13.14
C ILE A 44 1.05 12.14 -14.21
N LEU A 45 -0.26 12.11 -14.51
CA LEU A 45 -0.89 11.32 -15.56
C LEU A 45 -1.97 12.17 -16.22
N ASN A 46 -1.80 12.52 -17.50
CA ASN A 46 -2.69 13.45 -18.20
C ASN A 46 -4.09 12.88 -18.44
N ALA A 47 -4.19 11.55 -18.59
CA ALA A 47 -5.47 10.86 -18.73
C ALA A 47 -6.33 10.92 -17.46
N GLY A 48 -5.74 11.33 -16.32
CA GLY A 48 -6.36 11.19 -15.01
C GLY A 48 -6.37 9.74 -14.53
N GLY A 49 -6.93 9.54 -13.34
CA GLY A 49 -7.08 8.24 -12.70
C GLY A 49 -7.54 8.45 -11.27
N ALA A 50 -8.73 7.97 -10.94
CA ALA A 50 -9.22 7.97 -9.57
C ALA A 50 -8.49 6.89 -8.75
N ASP A 51 -8.35 7.13 -7.46
CA ASP A 51 -7.81 6.18 -6.49
C ASP A 51 -6.42 5.63 -6.86
N PRO A 52 -5.41 6.49 -7.17
CA PRO A 52 -4.09 6.01 -7.55
C PRO A 52 -3.37 5.36 -6.37
N TRP A 53 -2.96 4.09 -6.55
CA TRP A 53 -2.10 3.38 -5.61
C TRP A 53 -0.72 3.13 -6.22
N VAL A 54 0.35 3.47 -5.50
CA VAL A 54 1.73 3.29 -5.97
C VAL A 54 2.58 2.56 -4.95
N ILE A 55 3.33 1.55 -5.41
CA ILE A 55 4.37 0.88 -4.62
C ILE A 55 5.69 0.83 -5.39
N ARG A 56 6.81 0.99 -4.68
CA ARG A 56 8.14 0.80 -5.26
C ARG A 56 8.61 -0.63 -5.03
N TYR A 57 9.05 -1.29 -6.09
CA TYR A 57 9.70 -2.60 -6.01
C TYR A 57 10.93 -2.62 -6.91
N GLN A 58 12.07 -2.96 -6.33
CA GLN A 58 13.38 -2.88 -6.99
C GLN A 58 13.63 -1.46 -7.57
N ASP A 59 13.94 -1.37 -8.86
CA ASP A 59 14.30 -0.14 -9.57
C ASP A 59 13.11 0.53 -10.29
N ARG A 60 11.87 0.11 -9.97
CA ARG A 60 10.65 0.61 -10.60
C ARG A 60 9.55 0.92 -9.58
N TYR A 61 8.68 1.84 -9.98
CA TYR A 61 7.38 2.09 -9.38
C TYR A 61 6.32 1.31 -10.13
N TYR A 62 5.34 0.82 -9.39
CA TYR A 62 4.16 0.13 -9.89
C TYR A 62 2.95 0.92 -9.45
N MET A 63 2.07 1.26 -10.40
CA MET A 63 0.85 2.00 -10.13
C MET A 63 -0.36 1.24 -10.64
N THR A 64 -1.45 1.34 -9.93
CA THR A 64 -2.78 0.98 -10.41
C THR A 64 -3.76 2.08 -9.98
N TYR A 65 -4.94 2.12 -10.59
CA TYR A 65 -5.95 3.14 -10.37
C TYR A 65 -7.31 2.62 -10.87
N THR A 66 -8.40 3.29 -10.49
CA THR A 66 -9.76 2.92 -10.89
C THR A 66 -9.96 3.12 -12.39
N THR A 67 -10.31 2.04 -13.10
CA THR A 67 -10.70 2.08 -14.52
C THR A 67 -12.18 1.73 -14.74
N ASN A 68 -12.89 1.28 -13.71
CA ASN A 68 -14.24 0.69 -13.74
C ASN A 68 -14.35 -0.66 -14.47
N ASP A 69 -13.60 -0.88 -15.54
CA ASP A 69 -13.77 -2.05 -16.42
C ASP A 69 -12.76 -3.18 -16.16
N ASN A 70 -11.57 -2.85 -15.67
CA ASN A 70 -10.48 -3.80 -15.49
C ASN A 70 -9.54 -3.40 -14.35
N ILE A 71 -8.66 -4.31 -13.96
CA ILE A 71 -7.51 -3.97 -13.12
C ILE A 71 -6.28 -3.87 -14.02
N THR A 72 -5.76 -2.65 -14.19
CA THR A 72 -4.55 -2.37 -14.96
C THR A 72 -3.38 -2.07 -14.05
N LEU A 73 -2.23 -2.67 -14.34
CA LEU A 73 -0.96 -2.41 -13.69
C LEU A 73 -0.04 -1.63 -14.62
N LEU A 74 0.48 -0.51 -14.14
CA LEU A 74 1.48 0.32 -14.81
C LEU A 74 2.81 0.15 -14.10
N ARG A 75 3.91 0.29 -14.83
CA ARG A 75 5.24 0.44 -14.22
C ARG A 75 6.08 1.51 -14.91
N SER A 76 6.86 2.22 -14.11
CA SER A 76 7.79 3.24 -14.58
C SER A 76 9.05 3.27 -13.71
N ARG A 77 10.16 3.77 -14.24
CA ARG A 77 11.35 4.12 -13.44
C ARG A 77 11.19 5.50 -12.78
N THR A 78 10.24 6.30 -13.26
CA THR A 78 9.99 7.69 -12.83
C THR A 78 8.63 7.76 -12.15
N LEU A 79 8.59 8.31 -10.93
CA LEU A 79 7.35 8.45 -10.15
C LEU A 79 6.47 9.62 -10.63
N THR A 80 7.07 10.61 -11.29
CA THR A 80 6.48 11.93 -11.55
C THR A 80 5.90 12.10 -12.95
N ASP A 81 6.03 11.10 -13.82
CA ASP A 81 5.44 11.10 -15.16
C ASP A 81 5.08 9.66 -15.56
N TRP A 82 3.78 9.40 -15.70
CA TRP A 82 3.21 8.09 -16.04
C TRP A 82 2.66 8.04 -17.47
N ASN A 83 2.73 9.15 -18.23
CA ASN A 83 2.14 9.22 -19.57
C ASN A 83 2.78 8.25 -20.58
N THR A 84 3.99 7.79 -20.30
CA THR A 84 4.75 6.82 -21.12
C THR A 84 5.06 5.53 -20.36
N ALA A 85 4.42 5.30 -19.21
CA ALA A 85 4.60 4.09 -18.42
C ALA A 85 4.17 2.85 -19.21
N GLU A 86 4.89 1.75 -19.01
CA GLU A 86 4.45 0.44 -19.52
C GLU A 86 3.17 0.05 -18.78
N SER A 87 2.14 -0.43 -19.48
CA SER A 87 0.87 -0.85 -18.88
C SER A 87 0.43 -2.23 -19.34
N LYS A 88 -0.26 -2.96 -18.48
CA LYS A 88 -0.96 -4.22 -18.82
C LYS A 88 -2.20 -4.42 -17.96
N ALA A 89 -3.28 -4.93 -18.56
CA ALA A 89 -4.40 -5.44 -17.79
C ALA A 89 -3.99 -6.74 -17.08
N ILE A 90 -4.17 -6.81 -15.76
CA ILE A 90 -3.91 -8.00 -14.94
C ILE A 90 -5.18 -8.74 -14.56
N LEU A 91 -6.34 -8.09 -14.67
CA LEU A 91 -7.65 -8.72 -14.64
C LEU A 91 -8.56 -8.02 -15.65
N VAL A 92 -9.16 -8.79 -16.53
CA VAL A 92 -10.38 -8.41 -17.26
C VAL A 92 -11.46 -9.38 -16.77
N PRO A 93 -12.44 -8.92 -15.97
CA PRO A 93 -13.38 -9.84 -15.36
C PRO A 93 -14.28 -10.46 -16.45
N PRO A 94 -14.55 -11.78 -16.39
CA PRO A 94 -15.56 -12.36 -17.28
C PRO A 94 -16.95 -11.85 -16.87
N PRO A 95 -17.92 -11.80 -17.80
CA PRO A 95 -19.27 -11.34 -17.49
C PRO A 95 -20.02 -12.30 -16.55
N GLY A 96 -20.91 -11.75 -15.71
CA GLY A 96 -21.83 -12.52 -14.86
C GLY A 96 -21.23 -13.06 -13.55
N MET A 97 -20.02 -12.64 -13.19
CA MET A 97 -19.42 -12.90 -11.89
C MET A 97 -19.80 -11.80 -10.89
N ASN A 98 -19.64 -12.08 -9.59
CA ASN A 98 -19.88 -11.07 -8.55
C ASN A 98 -18.87 -9.90 -8.55
N TYR A 99 -17.84 -9.98 -9.39
CA TYR A 99 -16.77 -9.00 -9.55
C TYR A 99 -16.67 -8.50 -10.99
N SER A 100 -17.79 -8.48 -11.72
CA SER A 100 -17.80 -8.18 -13.16
C SER A 100 -17.93 -6.70 -13.50
N THR A 101 -18.41 -5.87 -12.58
CA THR A 101 -18.73 -4.47 -12.84
C THR A 101 -18.19 -3.57 -11.74
N ASP A 102 -18.02 -2.28 -12.05
CA ASP A 102 -17.59 -1.24 -11.12
C ASP A 102 -16.32 -1.60 -10.35
N LEU A 103 -15.26 -1.92 -11.10
CA LEU A 103 -13.96 -2.27 -10.54
C LEU A 103 -13.26 -1.01 -10.01
N TRP A 104 -13.23 -0.86 -8.69
CA TRP A 104 -12.76 0.33 -8.00
C TRP A 104 -11.55 0.10 -7.09
N ALA A 105 -10.78 1.17 -6.91
CA ALA A 105 -9.72 1.37 -5.94
C ALA A 105 -8.77 0.18 -5.75
N PRO A 106 -8.16 -0.36 -6.83
CA PRO A 106 -7.22 -1.45 -6.67
C PRO A 106 -5.96 -1.02 -5.91
N GLU A 107 -5.46 -1.89 -5.02
CA GLU A 107 -4.16 -1.70 -4.36
C GLU A 107 -3.28 -2.95 -4.47
N LEU A 108 -2.04 -2.77 -4.91
CA LEU A 108 -1.02 -3.81 -5.03
C LEU A 108 -0.16 -3.90 -3.76
N HIS A 109 -0.16 -5.06 -3.11
CA HIS A 109 0.55 -5.34 -1.86
C HIS A 109 1.50 -6.54 -2.00
N SER A 110 2.68 -6.46 -1.40
CA SER A 110 3.58 -7.61 -1.26
C SER A 110 3.43 -8.23 0.13
N ILE A 111 2.93 -9.47 0.19
CA ILE A 111 2.64 -10.16 1.44
C ILE A 111 3.23 -11.58 1.33
N SER A 112 4.07 -11.97 2.28
CA SER A 112 4.66 -13.32 2.36
C SER A 112 5.30 -13.81 1.05
N GLY A 113 5.98 -12.92 0.31
CA GLY A 113 6.71 -13.27 -0.91
C GLY A 113 5.85 -13.41 -2.17
N LYS A 114 4.56 -13.08 -2.10
CA LYS A 114 3.64 -12.98 -3.24
C LYS A 114 3.07 -11.58 -3.35
N TRP A 115 2.44 -11.31 -4.50
CA TRP A 115 1.73 -10.08 -4.76
C TRP A 115 0.23 -10.32 -4.72
N TYR A 116 -0.46 -9.42 -4.05
CA TYR A 116 -1.91 -9.43 -3.96
C TYR A 116 -2.45 -8.10 -4.45
N VAL A 117 -3.54 -8.13 -5.21
CA VAL A 117 -4.29 -6.92 -5.53
C VAL A 117 -5.63 -7.00 -4.87
N ILE A 118 -5.87 -6.15 -3.89
CA ILE A 118 -7.21 -5.96 -3.35
C ILE A 118 -7.93 -4.94 -4.22
N PHE A 119 -9.20 -5.17 -4.51
CA PHE A 119 -10.04 -4.26 -5.28
C PHE A 119 -11.51 -4.44 -4.87
N THR A 120 -12.33 -3.49 -5.25
CA THR A 120 -13.77 -3.48 -5.00
C THR A 120 -14.49 -3.77 -6.31
N ALA A 121 -15.58 -4.54 -6.29
CA ALA A 121 -16.41 -4.76 -7.47
C ALA A 121 -17.85 -5.13 -7.10
N ASP A 122 -18.76 -4.96 -8.06
CA ASP A 122 -20.19 -5.25 -7.99
C ASP A 122 -20.58 -6.41 -8.95
N PRO A 123 -21.61 -7.22 -8.64
CA PRO A 123 -22.18 -8.17 -9.60
C PRO A 123 -22.90 -7.53 -10.80
N HIS A 124 -23.55 -6.38 -10.61
CA HIS A 124 -24.56 -5.82 -11.49
C HIS A 124 -24.65 -4.29 -11.40
N PHE A 125 -23.62 -3.57 -11.89
CA PHE A 125 -23.54 -2.09 -12.01
C PHE A 125 -24.41 -1.26 -11.06
N ASP A 126 -23.83 -0.40 -10.23
CA ASP A 126 -24.51 0.43 -9.23
C ASP A 126 -26.00 0.74 -9.49
N GLN A 127 -26.84 0.13 -8.66
CA GLN A 127 -28.30 0.25 -8.73
C GLN A 127 -28.89 0.60 -7.35
N PRO A 128 -29.32 1.86 -7.15
CA PRO A 128 -29.31 2.97 -8.12
C PRO A 128 -27.88 3.54 -8.36
N PRO A 129 -27.65 4.30 -9.44
CA PRO A 129 -26.36 4.93 -9.69
C PRO A 129 -25.90 5.82 -8.52
N PRO A 130 -24.59 6.05 -8.32
CA PRO A 130 -24.05 6.76 -7.17
C PRO A 130 -24.68 8.13 -6.90
N GLU A 131 -25.04 8.88 -7.95
CA GLU A 131 -25.65 10.20 -7.82
C GLU A 131 -27.04 10.13 -7.18
N THR A 132 -27.73 9.00 -7.36
CA THR A 132 -29.03 8.74 -6.74
C THR A 132 -28.87 8.09 -5.37
N ASP A 133 -27.91 7.17 -5.23
CA ASP A 133 -27.59 6.51 -3.97
C ASP A 133 -27.17 7.51 -2.87
N MET A 134 -26.48 8.61 -3.23
CA MET A 134 -26.15 9.67 -2.26
C MET A 134 -27.38 10.30 -1.55
N TYR A 135 -28.56 10.23 -2.16
CA TYR A 135 -29.81 10.74 -1.58
C TYR A 135 -30.62 9.66 -0.85
N CYS A 136 -30.13 8.42 -0.83
CA CYS A 136 -30.83 7.31 -0.23
C CYS A 136 -30.88 7.40 1.31
N GLN A 137 -32.04 7.02 1.87
CA GLN A 137 -32.15 6.76 3.30
C GLN A 137 -31.43 5.44 3.63
N PHE A 138 -31.08 5.25 4.91
CA PHE A 138 -30.30 4.11 5.46
C PHE A 138 -30.78 2.68 5.05
N GLY A 139 -31.93 2.55 4.38
CA GLY A 139 -32.50 1.26 3.93
C GLY A 139 -32.65 1.10 2.42
N CYS A 140 -32.00 1.91 1.57
CA CYS A 140 -31.92 1.61 0.15
C CYS A 140 -31.18 0.27 -0.10
N PRO A 141 -31.43 -0.40 -1.24
CA PRO A 141 -30.57 -1.51 -1.64
C PRO A 141 -29.14 -0.97 -1.69
N ALA A 142 -28.32 -1.40 -0.72
CA ALA A 142 -26.93 -1.03 -0.70
C ALA A 142 -26.32 -1.50 -2.02
N VAL A 143 -25.49 -0.66 -2.60
CA VAL A 143 -24.60 -1.05 -3.69
C VAL A 143 -23.98 -2.41 -3.33
N ASN A 144 -23.99 -3.37 -4.25
CA ASN A 144 -23.59 -4.75 -3.96
C ASN A 144 -22.07 -4.92 -3.93
N HIS A 145 -21.34 -3.80 -3.89
CA HIS A 145 -19.90 -3.76 -3.77
C HIS A 145 -19.38 -4.62 -2.62
N ARG A 146 -18.46 -5.51 -2.98
CA ARG A 146 -17.67 -6.33 -2.08
C ARG A 146 -16.20 -6.22 -2.48
N MET A 147 -15.33 -6.54 -1.53
CA MET A 147 -13.90 -6.59 -1.79
C MET A 147 -13.46 -7.97 -2.27
N TYR A 148 -12.57 -7.98 -3.25
CA TYR A 148 -11.98 -9.15 -3.86
C TYR A 148 -10.47 -9.04 -3.85
N VAL A 149 -9.80 -10.19 -3.93
CA VAL A 149 -8.34 -10.27 -3.94
C VAL A 149 -7.87 -11.08 -5.14
N LEU A 150 -6.95 -10.51 -5.92
CA LEU A 150 -6.11 -11.24 -6.87
C LEU A 150 -4.84 -11.74 -6.19
N GLU A 151 -4.35 -12.91 -6.59
CA GLU A 151 -3.03 -13.42 -6.21
C GLU A 151 -2.14 -13.59 -7.44
N SER A 152 -0.88 -13.22 -7.33
CA SER A 152 0.13 -13.46 -8.34
C SER A 152 0.61 -14.92 -8.36
N SER A 153 0.93 -15.42 -9.56
CA SER A 153 1.52 -16.75 -9.72
C SER A 153 2.97 -16.87 -9.26
N GLY A 154 3.67 -15.74 -9.07
CA GLY A 154 5.06 -15.71 -8.63
C GLY A 154 5.47 -14.43 -7.87
N PRO A 155 6.77 -14.29 -7.57
CA PRO A 155 7.31 -13.21 -6.74
C PRO A 155 7.56 -11.89 -7.50
N ASP A 156 7.42 -11.88 -8.82
CA ASP A 156 7.59 -10.69 -9.66
C ASP A 156 6.21 -10.10 -10.00
N PRO A 157 5.92 -8.84 -9.62
CA PRO A 157 4.59 -8.26 -9.84
C PRO A 157 4.28 -8.03 -11.33
N TRP A 158 5.31 -7.86 -12.17
CA TRP A 158 5.17 -7.58 -13.59
C TRP A 158 5.10 -8.84 -14.44
N ASN A 159 5.89 -9.85 -14.12
CA ASN A 159 5.96 -11.07 -14.95
C ASN A 159 4.93 -12.13 -14.53
N SER A 160 4.32 -11.98 -13.35
CA SER A 160 3.26 -12.88 -12.91
C SER A 160 1.96 -12.69 -13.70
N THR A 161 1.23 -13.80 -13.80
CA THR A 161 -0.22 -13.82 -14.04
C THR A 161 -0.96 -13.65 -12.72
N TYR A 162 -2.19 -13.15 -12.78
CA TYR A 162 -3.04 -12.92 -11.61
C TYR A 162 -4.34 -13.71 -11.75
N ALA A 163 -4.84 -14.25 -10.63
CA ALA A 163 -6.11 -14.94 -10.56
C ALA A 163 -6.90 -14.48 -9.33
N VAL A 164 -8.23 -14.44 -9.44
CA VAL A 164 -9.11 -14.17 -8.30
C VAL A 164 -8.91 -15.27 -7.25
N LYS A 165 -8.48 -14.87 -6.07
CA LYS A 165 -8.20 -15.74 -4.93
C LYS A 165 -9.41 -15.89 -4.02
N ALA A 166 -10.07 -14.78 -3.70
CA ALA A 166 -11.17 -14.75 -2.74
C ALA A 166 -12.02 -13.47 -2.86
N GLN A 167 -13.27 -13.57 -2.44
CA GLN A 167 -14.06 -12.45 -1.92
C GLN A 167 -13.79 -12.36 -0.41
N LEU A 168 -13.59 -11.16 0.12
CA LEU A 168 -13.39 -10.97 1.55
C LEU A 168 -14.71 -11.12 2.30
N ASN A 169 -14.68 -11.81 3.45
CA ASN A 169 -15.85 -11.93 4.30
C ASN A 169 -16.01 -10.65 5.15
N THR A 170 -16.84 -9.74 4.67
CA THR A 170 -17.22 -8.50 5.34
C THR A 170 -18.63 -8.60 5.93
N TYR A 171 -19.09 -9.80 6.32
CA TYR A 171 -20.43 -10.05 6.85
C TYR A 171 -21.57 -9.68 5.87
N ASP A 172 -21.28 -9.78 4.58
CA ASP A 172 -22.21 -9.45 3.49
C ASP A 172 -22.78 -8.03 3.57
N GLN A 173 -21.99 -7.09 4.11
CA GLN A 173 -22.28 -5.66 4.06
C GLN A 173 -21.54 -5.01 2.88
N PHE A 174 -22.03 -3.84 2.45
CA PHE A 174 -21.30 -2.96 1.56
C PHE A 174 -19.89 -2.71 2.10
N ALA A 175 -18.87 -2.97 1.28
CA ALA A 175 -17.49 -2.81 1.72
C ALA A 175 -16.57 -2.48 0.54
N ILE A 176 -15.84 -1.38 0.68
CA ILE A 176 -15.00 -0.80 -0.37
C ILE A 176 -13.64 -0.34 0.17
N ASP A 177 -12.75 0.03 -0.75
CA ASP A 177 -11.49 0.73 -0.49
C ASP A 177 -10.58 0.05 0.54
N GLY A 178 -10.44 -1.26 0.38
CA GLY A 178 -9.63 -2.10 1.25
C GLY A 178 -8.13 -1.84 1.07
N THR A 179 -7.41 -1.69 2.17
CA THR A 179 -5.94 -1.63 2.21
C THR A 179 -5.36 -2.62 3.22
N TYR A 180 -4.07 -2.92 3.08
CA TYR A 180 -3.31 -3.74 4.02
C TYR A 180 -2.12 -2.97 4.60
N PHE A 181 -1.91 -3.14 5.91
CA PHE A 181 -0.80 -2.54 6.63
C PHE A 181 -0.06 -3.60 7.46
N GLN A 182 1.24 -3.76 7.19
CA GLN A 182 2.10 -4.63 7.98
C GLN A 182 2.66 -3.86 9.18
N HIS A 183 2.33 -4.32 10.38
CA HIS A 183 2.88 -3.81 11.63
C HIS A 183 3.69 -4.92 12.35
N SER A 184 4.46 -4.56 13.39
CA SER A 184 5.25 -5.50 14.19
C SER A 184 4.39 -6.54 14.92
N THR A 185 3.13 -6.22 15.20
CA THR A 185 2.16 -7.09 15.89
C THR A 185 1.31 -7.93 14.96
N GLY A 186 1.37 -7.69 13.65
CA GLY A 186 0.55 -8.43 12.69
C GLY A 186 0.28 -7.67 11.40
N LEU A 187 -0.45 -8.35 10.51
CA LEU A 187 -1.00 -7.79 9.30
C LEU A 187 -2.42 -7.29 9.58
N TYR A 188 -2.70 -6.04 9.21
CA TYR A 188 -3.98 -5.39 9.43
C TYR A 188 -4.66 -5.13 8.09
N HIS A 189 -5.98 -5.31 8.07
CA HIS A 189 -6.84 -4.94 6.96
C HIS A 189 -7.76 -3.81 7.41
N ILE A 190 -7.85 -2.76 6.59
CA ILE A 190 -8.62 -1.54 6.86
C ILE A 190 -9.48 -1.28 5.63
N TYR A 191 -10.75 -0.91 5.81
CA TYR A 191 -11.71 -0.71 4.72
C TYR A 191 -12.85 0.22 5.14
N SER A 192 -13.67 0.66 4.18
CA SER A 192 -14.87 1.48 4.37
C SER A 192 -16.14 0.61 4.27
N CYS A 193 -17.12 0.86 5.13
CA CYS A 193 -18.42 0.17 5.17
C CYS A 193 -19.56 1.14 5.46
#